data_AF-A0A3B0TTP0-F1
#
_entry.id   AF-A0A3B0TTP0-F1
#
_cell.length_a   1.000
_cell.length_b   1.000
_cell.length_c   1.000
_cell.angle_alpha   90.00
_cell.angle_beta   90.00
_cell.angle_gamma   90.00
#
_symmetry.space_group_name_H-M   'P 1'
#
loop_
_entity.id
_entity.type
_entity.pdbx_description
1 polymer ?
#
loop_
_entity_poly.entity_id
_entity_poly.type
_entity_poly.pdbx_seq_one_letter_code
_entity_poly.pdbx_strand_id
1 'polypeptide(L)'
;AELAEFARHPLVTLGAHTVGHPVLANLDDAACRAQMAEGAQTMAVRLGAAPRHIAYPYGHDWAAGPREFDLARQLGFATGVTTRKGLVFTEHAGHLTALPRVSLNGDYQLDRYVDVLLSGAAFALFNRFRRVNAA
;
A
#
# COMPACT_ATOMS: atom_id res chain seq x y z
N ALA A 1 15.45 17.31 7.57
CA ALA A 1 15.51 17.26 9.05
C ALA A 1 14.36 16.44 9.61
N GLU A 2 13.10 16.79 9.29
CA GLU A 2 11.88 16.14 9.78
C GLU A 2 11.83 14.62 9.57
N LEU A 3 12.10 14.12 8.34
CA LEU A 3 12.08 12.67 8.08
C LEU A 3 13.11 11.88 8.89
N ALA A 4 14.25 12.48 9.21
CA ALA A 4 15.27 11.83 10.05
C ALA A 4 14.85 11.79 11.53
N GLU A 5 14.05 12.76 11.97
CA GLU A 5 13.41 12.73 13.29
C GLU A 5 12.35 11.64 13.35
N PHE A 6 11.44 11.59 12.37
CA PHE A 6 10.43 10.54 12.27
C PHE A 6 11.02 9.14 12.15
N ALA A 7 12.12 8.96 11.42
CA ALA A 7 12.80 7.68 11.31
C ALA A 7 13.31 7.12 12.65
N ARG A 8 13.53 7.98 13.65
CA ARG A 8 13.95 7.58 15.00
C ARG A 8 12.80 7.49 16.00
N HIS A 9 11.59 7.89 15.61
CA HIS A 9 10.45 7.94 16.51
C HIS A 9 9.78 6.55 16.60
N PRO A 10 9.58 5.98 17.81
CA PRO A 10 9.12 4.60 17.97
C PRO A 10 7.69 4.33 17.46
N LEU A 11 6.88 5.39 17.32
CA LEU A 11 5.50 5.30 16.82
C LEU A 11 5.37 5.62 15.33
N VAL A 12 6.47 5.90 14.62
CA VAL A 12 6.44 6.25 13.20
C VAL A 12 7.18 5.20 12.40
N THR A 13 6.54 4.70 11.34
CA THR A 13 7.17 3.84 10.34
C THR A 13 7.13 4.55 9.00
N LEU A 14 8.28 4.68 8.36
CA LEU A 14 8.38 5.28 7.02
C LEU A 14 8.30 4.18 5.96
N GLY A 15 7.25 4.21 5.14
CA GLY A 15 7.05 3.33 3.99
C GLY A 15 7.47 3.98 2.67
N ALA A 16 7.71 3.16 1.65
CA ALA A 16 7.97 3.61 0.29
C ALA A 16 6.67 4.07 -0.39
N HIS A 17 6.80 5.06 -1.28
CA HIS A 17 5.71 5.50 -2.15
C HIS A 17 6.20 5.83 -3.57
N THR A 18 7.17 5.05 -4.06
CA THR A 18 7.93 5.29 -5.31
C THR A 18 8.73 6.59 -5.31
N VAL A 19 9.46 6.88 -6.39
CA VAL A 19 10.20 8.14 -6.54
C VAL A 19 9.30 9.26 -7.07
N GLY A 20 8.58 8.99 -8.17
CA GLY A 20 7.85 10.02 -8.93
C GLY A 20 6.33 9.97 -8.82
N HIS A 21 5.76 9.09 -7.98
CA HIS A 21 4.32 8.85 -7.90
C HIS A 21 3.65 8.55 -9.27
N PRO A 22 4.24 7.74 -10.16
CA PRO A 22 3.62 7.45 -11.45
C PRO A 22 2.48 6.44 -11.30
N VAL A 23 1.59 6.39 -12.29
CA VAL A 23 0.69 5.24 -12.49
C VAL A 23 1.56 4.05 -12.90
N LEU A 24 1.89 3.16 -11.96
CA LEU A 24 2.86 2.08 -12.18
C LEU A 24 2.43 1.12 -13.30
N ALA A 25 1.13 0.87 -13.44
CA ALA A 25 0.56 0.08 -14.54
C ALA A 25 0.92 0.62 -15.94
N ASN A 26 1.18 1.92 -16.08
CA ASN A 26 1.55 2.55 -17.36
C ASN A 26 3.04 2.40 -17.70
N LEU A 27 3.85 1.92 -16.76
CA LEU A 27 5.27 1.69 -16.97
C LEU A 27 5.52 0.26 -17.44
N ASP A 28 6.64 0.06 -18.15
CA ASP A 28 7.20 -1.27 -18.34
C ASP A 28 7.83 -1.80 -17.03
N ASP A 29 8.17 -3.08 -17.02
CA ASP A 29 8.70 -3.77 -15.83
C ASP A 29 9.98 -3.14 -15.30
N ALA A 30 10.86 -2.66 -16.19
CA ALA A 30 12.14 -2.09 -15.81
C ALA A 30 11.95 -0.72 -15.14
N ALA A 31 11.13 0.15 -15.72
CA ALA A 31 10.80 1.45 -15.17
C ALA A 31 9.98 1.34 -13.87
N CYS A 32 9.03 0.40 -13.82
CA CYS A 32 8.24 0.11 -12.62
C CYS A 32 9.14 -0.35 -11.46
N ARG A 33 10.05 -1.30 -11.73
CA ARG A 33 11.06 -1.76 -10.75
C ARG A 33 11.96 -0.63 -10.30
N ALA A 34 12.46 0.21 -11.22
CA ALA A 34 13.32 1.34 -10.89
C ALA A 34 12.61 2.32 -9.94
N GLN A 35 11.35 2.69 -10.23
CA GLN A 35 10.56 3.60 -9.40
C GLN A 35 10.38 3.11 -7.97
N MET A 36 10.19 1.80 -7.76
CA MET A 36 10.07 1.23 -6.41
C MET A 36 11.44 1.10 -5.73
N ALA A 37 12.43 0.55 -6.42
CA ALA A 37 13.74 0.23 -5.88
C ALA A 37 14.55 1.48 -5.53
N GLU A 38 14.58 2.48 -6.41
CA GLU A 38 15.32 3.71 -6.20
C GLU A 38 14.75 4.52 -5.02
N GLY A 39 13.42 4.53 -4.87
CA GLY A 39 12.77 5.17 -3.73
C GLY A 39 13.17 4.51 -2.41
N ALA A 40 13.12 3.17 -2.36
CA ALA A 40 13.55 2.41 -1.19
C ALA A 40 15.05 2.59 -0.89
N GLN A 41 15.90 2.58 -1.91
CA GLN A 41 17.34 2.78 -1.76
C GLN A 41 17.68 4.18 -1.27
N THR A 42 16.99 5.20 -1.79
CA THR A 42 17.16 6.59 -1.35
C THR A 42 16.80 6.74 0.13
N MET A 43 15.71 6.11 0.57
CA MET A 43 15.34 6.07 1.99
C MET A 43 16.40 5.34 2.82
N ALA A 44 16.92 4.20 2.36
CA ALA A 44 17.97 3.46 3.06
C ALA A 44 19.23 4.31 3.26
N VAL A 45 19.70 4.97 2.20
CA VAL A 45 20.89 5.82 2.24
C VAL A 45 20.69 7.04 3.15
N ARG A 46 19.52 7.69 3.09
CA ARG A 46 19.28 8.95 3.81
C ARG A 46 18.79 8.79 5.24
N LEU A 47 18.12 7.68 5.55
CA LEU A 47 17.42 7.45 6.82
C LEU A 47 18.00 6.26 7.60
N GLY A 48 18.96 5.54 7.03
CA GLY A 48 19.67 4.43 7.68
C GLY A 48 18.96 3.08 7.63
N ALA A 49 17.76 3.00 7.04
CA ALA A 49 17.02 1.75 6.89
C ALA A 49 16.15 1.77 5.62
N ALA A 50 16.11 0.64 4.91
CA ALA A 50 15.20 0.46 3.79
C ALA A 50 13.75 0.31 4.30
N PRO A 51 12.75 0.92 3.62
CA PRO A 51 11.35 0.76 3.98
C PRO A 51 10.90 -0.69 3.77
N ARG A 52 10.14 -1.23 4.74
CA ARG A 52 9.59 -2.59 4.66
C ARG A 52 8.28 -2.67 3.89
N HIS A 53 7.59 -1.55 3.74
CA HIS A 53 6.23 -1.47 3.23
C HIS A 53 6.16 -0.49 2.08
N ILE A 54 5.35 -0.77 1.06
CA ILE A 54 5.09 0.14 -0.06
C ILE A 54 3.59 0.49 -0.14
N ALA A 55 3.28 1.76 -0.39
CA ALA A 55 1.97 2.18 -0.86
C ALA A 55 2.05 2.43 -2.37
N TYR A 56 1.12 1.89 -3.15
CA TYR A 56 1.10 2.11 -4.59
C TYR A 56 0.47 3.48 -4.92
N PRO A 57 1.11 4.34 -5.74
CA PRO A 57 0.51 5.58 -6.23
C PRO A 57 -0.87 5.32 -6.83
N TYR A 58 -1.86 6.13 -6.43
CA TYR A 58 -3.29 5.96 -6.74
C TYR A 58 -3.94 4.67 -6.21
N GLY A 59 -3.23 3.53 -6.27
CA GLY A 59 -3.54 2.27 -5.60
C GLY A 59 -4.79 1.54 -6.08
N HIS A 60 -5.47 2.03 -7.10
CA HIS A 60 -6.66 1.40 -7.66
C HIS A 60 -6.26 0.31 -8.69
N ASP A 61 -7.23 -0.48 -9.15
CA ASP A 61 -7.00 -1.56 -10.13
C ASP A 61 -6.31 -1.12 -11.43
N TRP A 62 -6.62 0.08 -11.93
CA TRP A 62 -6.01 0.67 -13.11
C TRP A 62 -4.59 1.21 -12.87
N ALA A 63 -4.15 1.32 -11.61
CA ALA A 63 -2.86 1.91 -11.25
C ALA A 63 -1.80 0.89 -10.82
N ALA A 64 -2.22 -0.20 -10.19
CA ALA A 64 -1.36 -1.29 -9.79
C ALA A 64 -2.13 -2.61 -9.75
N GLY A 65 -1.58 -3.64 -10.40
CA GLY A 65 -2.16 -4.98 -10.49
C GLY A 65 -1.17 -6.07 -10.08
N PRO A 66 -1.49 -7.34 -10.42
CA PRO A 66 -0.65 -8.50 -10.09
C PRO A 66 0.83 -8.32 -10.44
N ARG A 67 1.13 -7.69 -11.59
CA ARG A 67 2.49 -7.38 -12.03
C ARG A 67 3.24 -6.50 -11.02
N GLU A 68 2.66 -5.39 -10.58
CA GLU A 68 3.27 -4.49 -9.58
C GLU A 68 3.45 -5.19 -8.23
N PHE A 69 2.48 -6.03 -7.84
CA PHE A 69 2.53 -6.75 -6.56
C PHE A 69 3.64 -7.80 -6.55
N ASP A 70 3.86 -8.47 -7.69
CA ASP A 70 4.96 -9.40 -7.88
C ASP A 70 6.31 -8.69 -7.93
N LEU A 71 6.43 -7.57 -8.63
CA LEU A 71 7.65 -6.77 -8.65
C LEU A 71 8.01 -6.27 -7.24
N ALA A 72 7.03 -5.80 -6.47
CA ALA A 72 7.24 -5.40 -5.08
C ALA A 72 7.72 -6.57 -4.20
N ARG A 73 7.13 -7.75 -4.37
CA ARG A 73 7.57 -8.97 -3.67
C ARG A 73 9.00 -9.36 -4.04
N GLN A 74 9.35 -9.30 -5.32
CA GLN A 74 10.71 -9.59 -5.80
C GLN A 74 11.75 -8.56 -5.33
N LEU A 75 11.32 -7.32 -5.07
CA LEU A 75 12.15 -6.28 -4.47
C LEU A 75 12.31 -6.42 -2.95
N GLY A 76 11.66 -7.40 -2.33
CA GLY A 76 11.79 -7.69 -0.90
C GLY A 76 10.90 -6.84 0.01
N PHE A 77 9.89 -6.13 -0.53
CA PHE A 77 8.88 -5.50 0.32
C PHE A 77 8.10 -6.56 1.08
N ALA A 78 7.95 -6.37 2.40
CA ALA A 78 7.22 -7.28 3.27
C ALA A 78 5.71 -7.16 3.05
N THR A 79 5.21 -5.94 2.83
CA THR A 79 3.82 -5.71 2.44
C THR A 79 3.68 -4.56 1.45
N GLY A 80 2.55 -4.55 0.75
CA GLY A 80 2.16 -3.54 -0.24
C GLY A 80 0.68 -3.22 -0.06
N VAL A 81 0.33 -1.93 -0.02
CA VAL A 81 -1.04 -1.47 0.23
C VAL A 81 -1.62 -0.71 -0.96
N THR A 82 -2.89 -1.01 -1.25
CA THR A 82 -3.67 -0.46 -2.36
C THR A 82 -4.69 0.56 -1.85
N THR A 83 -5.50 1.14 -2.73
CA THR A 83 -6.72 1.89 -2.35
C THR A 83 -7.99 1.07 -2.59
N ARG A 84 -7.85 -0.23 -2.96
CA ARG A 84 -8.99 -1.15 -3.02
C ARG A 84 -9.62 -1.24 -1.64
N LYS A 85 -10.93 -0.99 -1.59
CA LYS A 85 -11.71 -0.91 -0.35
C LYS A 85 -11.86 -2.31 0.27
N GLY A 86 -11.48 -2.44 1.54
CA GLY A 86 -11.68 -3.68 2.27
C GLY A 86 -10.92 -3.74 3.59
N LEU A 87 -11.18 -4.83 4.32
CA LEU A 87 -10.45 -5.20 5.53
C LEU A 87 -9.42 -6.28 5.22
N VAL A 88 -8.46 -6.44 6.14
CA VAL A 88 -7.47 -7.52 6.08
C VAL A 88 -8.05 -8.76 6.75
N PHE A 89 -7.95 -9.89 6.04
CA PHE A 89 -8.35 -11.23 6.49
C PHE A 89 -7.17 -12.19 6.36
N THR A 90 -7.22 -13.33 7.04
CA THR A 90 -6.20 -14.39 7.01
C THR A 90 -5.81 -14.84 5.60
N GLU A 91 -6.77 -14.82 4.67
CA GLU A 91 -6.63 -15.20 3.26
C GLU A 91 -5.68 -14.26 2.50
N HIS A 92 -5.43 -13.05 3.01
CA HIS A 92 -4.43 -12.13 2.45
C HIS A 92 -2.99 -12.56 2.74
N ALA A 93 -2.75 -13.60 3.54
CA ALA A 93 -1.40 -14.14 3.75
C ALA A 93 -0.71 -14.56 2.43
N GLY A 94 -1.48 -14.95 1.40
CA GLY A 94 -0.98 -15.21 0.05
C GLY A 94 -0.78 -13.96 -0.83
N HIS A 95 -1.16 -12.78 -0.35
CA HIS A 95 -1.25 -11.54 -1.11
C HIS A 95 -0.74 -10.32 -0.30
N LEU A 96 0.35 -10.49 0.46
CA LEU A 96 0.87 -9.45 1.36
C LEU A 96 1.29 -8.17 0.62
N THR A 97 1.60 -8.24 -0.67
CA THR A 97 1.88 -7.08 -1.52
C THR A 97 0.65 -6.47 -2.19
N ALA A 98 -0.56 -6.92 -1.86
CA ALA A 98 -1.80 -6.44 -2.46
C ALA A 98 -2.89 -6.16 -1.41
N LEU A 99 -2.52 -5.64 -0.24
CA LEU A 99 -3.44 -5.44 0.87
C LEU A 99 -4.45 -4.31 0.60
N PRO A 100 -5.73 -4.48 0.96
CA PRO A 100 -6.73 -3.43 0.87
C PRO A 100 -6.57 -2.38 1.97
N ARG A 101 -7.28 -1.26 1.85
CA ARG A 101 -7.35 -0.24 2.91
C ARG A 101 -8.79 0.22 3.16
N VAL A 102 -9.01 0.68 4.37
CA VAL A 102 -10.17 1.51 4.73
C VAL A 102 -9.79 2.96 4.48
N SER A 103 -10.52 3.64 3.59
CA SER A 103 -10.27 5.05 3.30
C SER A 103 -11.04 5.91 4.28
N LEU A 104 -10.30 6.69 5.09
CA LEU A 104 -10.85 7.77 5.89
C LEU A 104 -10.66 9.07 5.08
N ASN A 105 -11.62 9.36 4.21
CA ASN A 105 -11.61 10.59 3.42
C ASN A 105 -12.41 11.69 4.16
N GLY A 106 -12.41 12.91 3.60
CA GLY A 106 -13.11 14.05 4.18
C GLY A 106 -14.63 13.90 4.34
N ASP A 107 -15.25 12.91 3.68
CA ASP A 107 -16.71 12.68 3.73
C ASP A 107 -17.13 11.79 4.92
N TYR A 108 -16.21 11.00 5.47
CA TYR A 108 -16.50 9.95 6.47
C TYR A 108 -15.70 10.14 7.77
N GLN A 109 -15.71 11.36 8.32
CA GLN A 109 -14.88 11.72 9.49
C GLN A 109 -15.55 11.55 10.86
N LEU A 110 -16.83 11.18 10.91
CA LEU A 110 -17.51 10.90 12.19
C LEU A 110 -17.19 9.48 12.66
N ASP A 111 -16.93 9.31 13.96
CA ASP A 111 -16.58 8.01 14.59
C ASP A 111 -17.53 6.89 14.18
N ARG A 112 -18.85 7.16 14.16
CA ARG A 112 -19.88 6.19 13.72
C ARG A 112 -19.66 5.63 12.31
N TYR A 113 -19.05 6.40 11.40
CA TYR A 113 -18.75 5.92 10.05
C TYR A 113 -17.52 5.01 10.07
N VAL A 114 -16.53 5.33 10.90
CA VAL A 114 -15.37 4.48 11.12
C VAL A 114 -15.80 3.13 11.69
N ASP A 115 -16.69 3.12 12.69
CA ASP A 115 -17.23 1.88 13.28
C ASP A 115 -17.90 0.98 12.23
N VAL A 116 -18.73 1.57 11.36
CA VAL A 116 -19.40 0.84 10.29
C VAL A 116 -18.38 0.28 9.27
N LEU A 117 -17.37 1.06 8.90
CA LEU A 117 -16.33 0.61 7.97
C LEU A 117 -15.48 -0.52 8.58
N LEU A 118 -15.10 -0.40 9.86
CA LEU A 118 -14.32 -1.40 10.58
C LEU A 118 -15.12 -2.67 10.89
N SER A 119 -16.45 -2.60 10.98
CA SER A 119 -17.31 -3.80 11.10
C SER A 119 -17.20 -4.74 9.88
N GLY A 120 -16.75 -4.22 8.73
CA GLY A 120 -16.64 -4.96 7.48
C GLY A 120 -17.96 -5.14 6.74
N ALA A 121 -19.11 -4.81 7.33
CA ALA A 121 -20.43 -5.01 6.71
C ALA A 121 -20.58 -4.26 5.38
N ALA A 122 -20.15 -3.00 5.33
CA ALA A 122 -20.18 -2.19 4.11
C ALA A 122 -19.32 -2.80 3.00
N PHE A 123 -18.13 -3.30 3.34
CA PHE A 123 -17.22 -3.91 2.36
C PHE A 123 -17.66 -5.31 1.92
N ALA A 124 -18.28 -6.10 2.81
CA ALA A 124 -18.87 -7.39 2.46
C ALA A 124 -19.97 -7.21 1.41
N LEU A 125 -20.85 -6.22 1.58
CA LEU A 125 -21.87 -5.88 0.58
C LEU A 125 -21.23 -5.40 -0.73
N PHE A 126 -20.28 -4.45 -0.65
CA PHE A 126 -19.60 -3.87 -1.82
C PHE A 126 -18.86 -4.94 -2.64
N ASN A 127 -18.17 -5.87 -1.99
CA ASN A 127 -17.39 -6.93 -2.63
C ASN A 127 -18.19 -8.23 -2.84
N ARG A 128 -19.53 -8.22 -2.72
CA ARG A 128 -20.40 -9.39 -2.89
C ARG A 128 -19.94 -10.60 -2.05
N PHE A 129 -19.59 -10.34 -0.79
CA PHE A 129 -19.09 -11.29 0.20
C PHE A 129 -17.74 -11.95 -0.14
N ARG A 130 -17.02 -11.45 -1.16
CA ARG A 130 -15.64 -11.87 -1.42
C ARG A 130 -14.69 -11.19 -0.43
N ARG A 131 -13.90 -11.98 0.27
CA ARG A 131 -12.92 -11.49 1.26
C ARG A 131 -11.64 -10.95 0.64
N VAL A 132 -11.21 -11.52 -0.49
CA VAL A 132 -9.98 -11.13 -1.19
C VAL A 132 -10.33 -10.58 -2.57
N ASN A 133 -9.88 -9.35 -2.82
CA ASN A 133 -9.94 -8.67 -4.10
C ASN A 133 -8.53 -8.16 -4.45
N ALA A 134 -7.61 -9.11 -4.63
CA ALA A 134 -6.19 -8.85 -4.93
C ALA A 134 -5.89 -8.83 -6.44
N ALA A 135 -6.88 -9.16 -7.29
CA ALA A 135 -6.81 -9.18 -8.75
C ALA A 135 -8.17 -8.79 -9.33
#